data_AF-A0A165QGF4-F1
#
_entry.id   AF-A0A165QGF4-F1
#
_cell.length_a   1.000
_cell.length_b   1.000
_cell.length_c   1.000
_cell.angle_alpha   90.00
_cell.angle_beta   90.00
_cell.angle_gamma   90.00
#
_symmetry.space_group_name_H-M   'P 1'
#
loop_
_entity.id
_entity.type
_entity.pdbx_description
1 polymer ?
#
loop_
_entity_poly.entity_id
_entity_poly.type
_entity_poly.pdbx_seq_one_letter_code
_entity_poly.pdbx_strand_id
1 'polypeptide(L)'
;MTVPAASQTAGLPVEILSLILTEVVTLRDIIQCSHVCKCWRTLAHSRSLLFSEITVSNEKNGSHLHQRLAVSSRPLRISVYETVYGPSVLADVVIPQIASNLHRLESLYVSIHYLTTLDNIMRALQQPVPILRHLYMRIHRAGRHNTFVLPHGATIFAGYAPMLSCLRLENIYLPPEQIPAFSRVNALCVIVGHDVPEHAFHNLLRTCPAIRTLALLWPDEIMFPVTPTTNCHQLPILENVWLLCDHEAPVSVSSTIRILNALSAPATMTVSASVDATSISALGSLLLRQLPAGSLCLLFSHQDVYNPLTMTFAHATSDLRRTFSIMDDSQQWNVTRGAHLVMQQLHLHGRITELETPIWHYTHAASLGVLPSLHTLVLYVHGGGILGYKEESWPDQTLYPALKKLVLALERQPVRESIEDVSEVIVLVDALRLAAHVELELRGVSLSGDVNRLCGHFSRIVTVPLTRSQPLGPFPDFYSIDVKHVSD
;
A
#
# COMPACT_ATOMS: atom_id res chain seq x y z
N MET A 1 15.68 -28.44 42.35
CA MET A 1 15.71 -27.59 41.13
C MET A 1 16.07 -28.48 39.96
N THR A 2 15.07 -28.86 39.16
CA THR A 2 15.21 -29.70 37.97
C THR A 2 15.73 -28.84 36.81
N VAL A 3 16.83 -29.26 36.20
CA VAL A 3 17.37 -28.65 34.97
C VAL A 3 16.34 -28.88 33.86
N PRO A 4 15.90 -27.86 33.12
CA PRO A 4 14.97 -28.05 32.01
C PRO A 4 15.61 -28.98 30.99
N ALA A 5 14.81 -29.93 30.46
CA ALA A 5 15.24 -30.84 29.42
C ALA A 5 15.97 -30.08 28.30
N ALA A 6 17.21 -30.47 28.01
CA ALA A 6 18.00 -29.91 26.93
C ALA A 6 17.18 -29.95 25.63
N SER A 7 16.81 -28.76 25.15
CA SER A 7 15.96 -28.48 24.01
C SER A 7 16.29 -29.34 22.79
N GLN A 8 15.29 -30.06 22.26
CA GLN A 8 15.33 -30.93 21.08
C GLN A 8 15.88 -30.27 19.79
N THR A 9 16.06 -28.95 19.78
CA THR A 9 16.64 -28.20 18.65
C THR A 9 18.14 -28.47 18.43
N ALA A 10 18.86 -29.03 19.41
CA ALA A 10 20.30 -29.31 19.30
C ALA A 10 20.65 -30.45 18.32
N GLY A 11 19.67 -31.23 17.85
CA GLY A 11 19.86 -32.34 16.91
C GLY A 11 19.48 -32.04 15.46
N LEU A 12 19.05 -30.82 15.14
CA LEU A 12 18.66 -30.49 13.76
C LEU A 12 19.91 -30.34 12.87
N PRO A 13 19.91 -30.89 11.64
CA PRO A 13 20.95 -30.64 10.65
C PRO A 13 21.11 -29.14 10.34
N VAL A 14 22.32 -28.72 10.01
CA VAL A 14 22.67 -27.31 9.75
C VAL A 14 21.88 -26.73 8.56
N GLU A 15 21.50 -27.59 7.61
CA GLU A 15 20.68 -27.27 6.45
C GLU A 15 19.26 -26.86 6.89
N ILE A 16 18.67 -27.57 7.84
CA ILE A 16 17.34 -27.25 8.40
C ILE A 16 17.40 -25.94 9.18
N LEU A 17 18.46 -25.73 9.97
CA LEU A 17 18.66 -24.47 10.69
C LEU A 17 18.86 -23.29 9.72
N SER A 18 19.58 -23.52 8.61
CA SER A 18 19.75 -22.52 7.56
C SER A 18 18.43 -22.19 6.86
N LEU A 19 17.56 -23.18 6.63
CA LEU A 19 16.23 -22.96 6.07
C LEU A 19 15.31 -22.23 7.05
N ILE A 20 15.37 -22.54 8.35
CA ILE A 20 14.63 -21.77 9.36
C ILE A 20 15.10 -20.31 9.34
N LEU A 21 16.41 -20.08 9.29
CA LEU A 21 16.98 -18.73 9.15
C LEU A 21 16.68 -18.06 7.80
N THR A 22 16.29 -18.82 6.77
CA THR A 22 15.82 -18.22 5.50
C THR A 22 14.44 -17.61 5.63
N GLU A 23 13.58 -18.22 6.45
CA GLU A 23 12.24 -17.72 6.77
C GLU A 23 12.25 -16.56 7.77
N VAL A 24 13.34 -16.38 8.51
CA VAL A 24 13.51 -15.21 9.39
C VAL A 24 13.70 -13.95 8.53
N VAL A 25 12.70 -13.08 8.58
CA VAL A 25 12.61 -11.89 7.72
C VAL A 25 13.34 -10.68 8.32
N THR A 26 13.44 -10.58 9.66
CA THR A 26 13.92 -9.35 10.31
C THR A 26 15.37 -9.45 10.81
N LEU A 27 16.11 -8.34 10.73
CA LEU A 27 17.46 -8.22 11.28
C LEU A 27 17.51 -8.50 12.78
N ARG A 28 16.48 -8.04 13.53
CA ARG A 28 16.36 -8.25 14.98
C ARG A 28 16.38 -9.74 15.32
N ASP A 29 15.62 -10.53 14.59
CA ASP A 29 15.50 -11.97 14.84
C ASP A 29 16.81 -12.68 14.47
N ILE A 30 17.51 -12.24 13.41
CA ILE A 30 18.83 -12.75 13.03
C ILE A 30 19.86 -12.48 14.13
N ILE A 31 19.85 -11.28 14.72
CA ILE A 31 20.73 -10.92 15.84
C ILE A 31 20.43 -11.84 17.03
N GLN A 32 19.15 -12.00 17.41
CA GLN A 32 18.75 -12.90 18.49
C GLN A 32 19.22 -14.34 18.25
N CYS A 33 19.05 -14.84 17.02
CA CYS A 33 19.55 -16.15 16.60
C CYS A 33 21.08 -16.27 16.80
N SER A 34 21.85 -15.23 16.47
CA SER A 34 23.31 -15.22 16.63
C SER A 34 23.81 -15.37 18.07
N HIS A 35 22.92 -15.12 19.05
CA HIS A 35 23.20 -15.28 20.48
C HIS A 35 22.84 -16.66 21.04
N VAL A 36 22.14 -17.53 20.29
CA VAL A 36 21.70 -18.85 20.76
C VAL A 36 22.87 -19.79 21.03
N CYS A 37 23.69 -20.08 20.00
CA CYS A 37 24.90 -20.90 20.14
C CYS A 37 25.90 -20.61 19.01
N LYS A 38 27.07 -21.26 19.04
CA LYS A 38 28.12 -21.07 18.00
C LYS A 38 27.62 -21.41 16.58
N CYS A 39 26.83 -22.48 16.43
CA CYS A 39 26.30 -22.88 15.13
C CYS A 39 25.35 -21.81 14.55
N TRP A 40 24.35 -21.38 15.33
CA TRP A 40 23.43 -20.31 14.94
C TRP A 40 24.14 -18.99 14.66
N ARG A 41 25.21 -18.68 15.41
CA ARG A 41 26.05 -17.51 15.12
C ARG A 41 26.71 -17.60 13.76
N THR A 42 27.37 -18.70 13.45
CA THR A 42 28.00 -18.89 12.13
C THR A 42 26.97 -18.79 11.00
N LEU A 43 25.79 -19.39 11.19
CA LEU A 43 24.70 -19.29 10.21
C LEU A 43 24.16 -17.87 10.08
N ALA A 44 23.87 -17.17 11.18
CA ALA A 44 23.43 -15.78 11.18
C ALA A 44 24.44 -14.86 10.48
N HIS A 45 25.75 -15.06 10.72
CA HIS A 45 26.83 -14.34 10.05
C HIS A 45 27.00 -14.72 8.57
N SER A 46 26.44 -15.83 8.09
CA SER A 46 26.44 -16.15 6.65
C SER A 46 25.34 -15.40 5.88
N ARG A 47 24.30 -14.92 6.58
CA ARG A 47 23.15 -14.23 5.99
C ARG A 47 23.55 -12.84 5.51
N SER A 48 23.06 -12.47 4.32
CA SER A 48 23.35 -11.16 3.71
C SER A 48 22.79 -10.03 4.55
N LEU A 49 21.58 -10.21 5.09
CA LEU A 49 20.84 -9.17 5.82
C LEU A 49 21.67 -8.53 6.94
N LEU A 50 22.47 -9.30 7.68
CA LEU A 50 23.32 -8.79 8.76
C LEU A 50 24.33 -7.72 8.29
N PHE A 51 24.81 -7.83 7.04
CA PHE A 51 25.83 -6.95 6.48
C PHE A 51 25.32 -6.04 5.35
N SER A 52 24.21 -6.39 4.72
CA SER A 52 23.61 -5.59 3.66
C SER A 52 22.69 -4.52 4.22
N GLU A 53 21.97 -4.76 5.32
CA GLU A 53 21.03 -3.80 5.89
C GLU A 53 21.69 -2.99 7.01
N ILE A 54 21.89 -1.70 6.77
CA ILE A 54 22.64 -0.81 7.66
C ILE A 54 21.77 0.40 8.00
N THR A 55 21.40 0.52 9.27
CA THR A 55 20.69 1.69 9.80
C THR A 55 21.65 2.56 10.60
N VAL A 56 21.72 3.83 10.26
CA VAL A 56 22.52 4.86 10.94
C VAL A 56 21.57 5.94 11.44
N SER A 57 21.30 5.94 12.75
CA SER A 57 20.40 6.91 13.40
C SER A 57 21.07 7.74 14.49
N ASN A 58 22.23 7.33 14.99
CA ASN A 58 22.93 8.03 16.06
C ASN A 58 24.43 8.15 15.77
N GLU A 59 25.10 9.03 16.50
CA GLU A 59 26.54 9.28 16.36
C GLU A 59 27.38 8.02 16.60
N LYS A 60 26.97 7.18 17.55
CA LYS A 60 27.69 5.95 17.93
C LYS A 60 27.79 4.98 16.75
N ASN A 61 26.74 4.87 15.94
CA ASN A 61 26.71 3.98 14.79
C ASN A 61 27.65 4.41 13.66
N GLY A 62 27.99 5.70 13.55
CA GLY A 62 28.88 6.22 12.51
C GLY A 62 30.29 5.62 12.58
N SER A 63 30.79 5.37 13.80
CA SER A 63 32.13 4.77 14.00
C SER A 63 32.22 3.31 13.52
N HIS A 64 31.14 2.56 13.66
CA HIS A 64 31.06 1.15 13.26
C HIS A 64 30.71 0.97 11.78
N LEU A 65 30.19 2.02 11.12
CA LEU A 65 29.80 1.98 9.72
C LEU A 65 30.98 1.59 8.82
N HIS A 66 32.15 2.19 9.02
CA HIS A 66 33.36 1.87 8.25
C HIS A 66 33.71 0.38 8.31
N GLN A 67 33.70 -0.19 9.53
CA GLN A 67 34.00 -1.61 9.74
C GLN A 67 32.98 -2.51 9.03
N ARG A 68 31.68 -2.18 9.10
CA ARG A 68 30.64 -2.94 8.41
C ARG A 68 30.76 -2.87 6.90
N LEU A 69 31.04 -1.68 6.35
CA LEU A 69 31.23 -1.47 4.92
C LEU A 69 32.45 -2.20 4.38
N ALA A 70 33.54 -2.25 5.16
CA ALA A 70 34.78 -2.94 4.81
C ALA A 70 34.63 -4.48 4.79
N VAL A 71 33.81 -5.04 5.68
CA VAL A 71 33.59 -6.50 5.77
C VAL A 71 32.58 -7.00 4.74
N SER A 72 31.58 -6.17 4.41
CA SER A 72 30.59 -6.53 3.41
C SER A 72 31.21 -6.45 2.01
N SER A 73 31.00 -7.47 1.17
CA SER A 73 31.21 -7.41 -0.29
C SER A 73 29.90 -7.41 -1.08
N ARG A 74 28.76 -7.45 -0.38
CA ARG A 74 27.42 -7.60 -0.96
C ARG A 74 26.81 -6.24 -1.33
N PRO A 75 25.73 -6.22 -2.13
CA PRO A 75 24.91 -5.04 -2.31
C PRO A 75 24.40 -4.50 -0.96
N LEU A 76 24.38 -3.18 -0.82
CA LEU A 76 24.09 -2.48 0.42
C LEU A 76 22.71 -1.84 0.39
N ARG A 77 22.03 -1.86 1.52
CA ARG A 77 20.76 -1.18 1.81
C ARG A 77 20.99 -0.32 3.03
N ILE A 78 21.15 0.98 2.81
CA ILE A 78 21.54 1.92 3.87
C ILE A 78 20.36 2.84 4.17
N SER A 79 19.99 2.93 5.45
CA SER A 79 19.02 3.89 5.95
C SER A 79 19.70 4.85 6.91
N VAL A 80 19.65 6.14 6.58
CA VAL A 80 20.26 7.23 7.33
C VAL A 80 19.17 8.10 7.90
N TYR A 81 19.20 8.30 9.22
CA TYR A 81 18.31 9.18 9.95
C TYR A 81 19.17 10.19 10.68
N GLU A 82 19.06 11.45 10.30
CA GLU A 82 19.62 12.54 11.09
C GLU A 82 18.78 12.66 12.36
N THR A 83 19.41 12.48 13.52
CA THR A 83 18.76 12.81 14.80
C THR A 83 19.03 14.27 15.16
N VAL A 84 18.24 14.79 16.09
CA VAL A 84 18.31 16.19 16.55
C VAL A 84 19.69 16.54 17.15
N TYR A 85 20.52 15.56 17.49
CA TYR A 85 21.69 15.73 18.35
C TYR A 85 23.03 16.04 17.65
N GLY A 86 23.11 16.17 16.31
CA GLY A 86 24.33 16.72 15.70
C GLY A 86 24.52 16.49 14.19
N PRO A 87 24.47 17.53 13.33
CA PRO A 87 24.65 17.40 11.88
C PRO A 87 26.10 17.05 11.46
N SER A 88 27.09 17.30 12.31
CA SER A 88 28.52 17.13 11.97
C SER A 88 28.92 15.68 11.75
N VAL A 89 28.50 14.74 12.61
CA VAL A 89 28.89 13.32 12.45
C VAL A 89 28.32 12.74 11.15
N LEU A 90 27.09 13.11 10.80
CA LEU A 90 26.46 12.69 9.55
C LEU A 90 27.23 13.27 8.34
N ALA A 91 27.48 14.58 8.35
CA ALA A 91 28.22 15.30 7.32
C ALA A 91 29.66 14.79 7.12
N ASP A 92 30.40 14.63 8.21
CA ASP A 92 31.86 14.48 8.18
C ASP A 92 32.31 13.01 8.20
N VAL A 93 31.49 12.11 8.75
CA VAL A 93 31.87 10.69 8.92
C VAL A 93 31.02 9.78 8.04
N VAL A 94 29.70 9.88 8.13
CA VAL A 94 28.77 8.92 7.51
C VAL A 94 28.65 9.15 6.01
N ILE A 95 28.40 10.39 5.57
CA ILE A 95 28.20 10.73 4.16
C ILE A 95 29.43 10.40 3.29
N PRO A 96 30.69 10.69 3.70
CA PRO A 96 31.87 10.28 2.93
C PRO A 96 32.01 8.76 2.78
N GLN A 97 31.61 7.99 3.81
CA GLN A 97 31.62 6.54 3.76
C GLN A 97 30.55 6.00 2.80
N ILE A 98 29.37 6.61 2.77
CA ILE A 98 28.34 6.27 1.77
C ILE A 98 28.84 6.61 0.37
N ALA A 99 29.41 7.80 0.16
CA ALA A 99 29.96 8.24 -1.12
C ALA A 99 30.94 7.23 -1.70
N SER A 100 31.91 6.77 -0.91
CA SER A 100 32.90 5.77 -1.33
C SER A 100 32.32 4.38 -1.66
N ASN A 101 31.09 4.09 -1.24
CA ASN A 101 30.42 2.80 -1.44
C ASN A 101 29.19 2.87 -2.37
N LEU A 102 28.97 3.99 -3.06
CA LEU A 102 27.83 4.19 -3.98
C LEU A 102 27.74 3.12 -5.08
N HIS A 103 28.89 2.60 -5.54
CA HIS A 103 28.96 1.55 -6.56
C HIS A 103 28.31 0.22 -6.14
N ARG A 104 28.08 0.01 -4.83
CA ARG A 104 27.49 -1.20 -4.25
C ARG A 104 26.10 -0.97 -3.65
N LEU A 105 25.56 0.23 -3.75
CA LEU A 105 24.33 0.60 -3.07
C LEU A 105 23.13 0.12 -3.88
N GLU A 106 22.33 -0.80 -3.33
CA GLU A 106 21.07 -1.29 -3.90
C GLU A 106 19.89 -0.41 -3.46
N SER A 107 19.88 0.02 -2.20
CA SER A 107 18.83 0.89 -1.66
C SER A 107 19.43 1.97 -0.76
N LEU A 108 18.95 3.19 -0.90
CA LEU A 108 19.34 4.33 -0.08
C LEU A 108 18.09 5.02 0.46
N TYR A 109 18.00 5.10 1.79
CA TYR A 109 17.02 5.89 2.51
C TYR A 109 17.77 6.99 3.27
N VAL A 110 17.36 8.24 3.10
CA VAL A 110 17.96 9.41 3.76
C VAL A 110 16.86 10.29 4.32
N SER A 111 16.89 10.53 5.63
CA SER A 111 15.96 11.40 6.33
C SER A 111 16.74 12.42 7.13
N ILE A 112 16.58 13.69 6.81
CA ILE A 112 17.37 14.79 7.38
C ILE A 112 16.50 15.92 7.92
N HIS A 113 16.98 16.66 8.91
CA HIS A 113 16.36 17.86 9.46
C HIS A 113 17.04 19.16 8.97
N TYR A 114 18.35 19.11 8.68
CA TYR A 114 19.13 20.32 8.35
C TYR A 114 19.50 20.39 6.87
N LEU A 115 19.24 21.55 6.23
CA LEU A 115 19.57 21.78 4.82
C LEU A 115 21.09 21.80 4.56
N THR A 116 21.91 22.15 5.54
CA THR A 116 23.39 22.09 5.39
C THR A 116 23.89 20.67 5.18
N THR A 117 23.24 19.68 5.82
CA THR A 117 23.53 18.27 5.62
C THR A 117 23.12 17.80 4.22
N LEU A 118 22.04 18.37 3.67
CA LEU A 118 21.60 18.08 2.31
C LEU A 118 22.67 18.43 1.28
N ASP A 119 23.35 19.57 1.39
CA ASP A 119 24.41 19.93 0.45
C ASP A 119 25.57 18.92 0.45
N ASN A 120 25.90 18.36 1.62
CA ASN A 120 26.89 17.30 1.75
C ASN A 120 26.41 16.01 1.09
N ILE A 121 25.14 15.64 1.28
CA ILE A 121 24.51 14.49 0.61
C ILE A 121 24.54 14.69 -0.90
N MET A 122 24.09 15.84 -1.40
CA MET A 122 24.03 16.12 -2.83
C MET A 122 25.41 16.07 -3.48
N ARG A 123 26.46 16.55 -2.79
CA ARG A 123 27.86 16.38 -3.23
C ARG A 123 28.29 14.92 -3.24
N ALA A 124 27.96 14.14 -2.21
CA ALA A 124 28.28 12.72 -2.16
C ALA A 124 27.59 11.93 -3.27
N LEU A 125 26.34 12.26 -3.61
CA LEU A 125 25.57 11.60 -4.66
C LEU A 125 26.03 11.98 -6.09
N GLN A 126 27.14 12.69 -6.28
CA GLN A 126 27.68 12.99 -7.62
C GLN A 126 28.41 11.81 -8.28
N GLN A 127 28.57 10.68 -7.60
CA GLN A 127 29.21 9.48 -8.16
C GLN A 127 28.18 8.49 -8.75
N PRO A 128 28.53 7.69 -9.77
CA PRO A 128 27.63 6.72 -10.37
C PRO A 128 27.13 5.67 -9.38
N VAL A 129 25.85 5.28 -9.52
CA VAL A 129 25.19 4.24 -8.70
C VAL A 129 24.66 3.11 -9.61
N PRO A 130 25.54 2.23 -10.12
CA PRO A 130 25.20 1.25 -11.14
C PRO A 130 24.10 0.26 -10.72
N ILE A 131 23.97 -0.05 -9.43
CA ILE A 131 23.04 -1.08 -8.93
C ILE A 131 21.93 -0.54 -8.02
N LEU A 132 21.81 0.79 -7.87
CA LEU A 132 20.78 1.40 -7.04
C LEU A 132 19.41 1.17 -7.67
N ARG A 133 18.50 0.60 -6.90
CA ARG A 133 17.11 0.28 -7.30
C ARG A 133 16.09 1.18 -6.61
N HIS A 134 16.35 1.53 -5.35
CA HIS A 134 15.45 2.30 -4.51
C HIS A 134 16.15 3.52 -3.91
N LEU A 135 15.59 4.70 -4.14
CA LEU A 135 16.01 5.93 -3.48
C LEU A 135 14.83 6.53 -2.73
N TYR A 136 14.97 6.71 -1.42
CA TYR A 136 14.06 7.51 -0.62
C TYR A 136 14.84 8.66 0.02
N MET A 137 14.43 9.89 -0.27
CA MET A 137 14.91 11.07 0.43
C MET A 137 13.74 11.81 1.10
N ARG A 138 13.94 12.16 2.37
CA ARG A 138 13.01 12.90 3.22
C ARG A 138 13.72 14.08 3.86
N ILE A 139 13.11 15.26 3.76
CA ILE A 139 13.52 16.43 4.52
C ILE A 139 12.43 16.72 5.54
N HIS A 140 12.76 16.57 6.82
CA HIS A 140 11.90 17.00 7.91
C HIS A 140 11.87 18.53 7.95
N ARG A 141 10.68 19.07 8.17
CA ARG A 141 10.47 20.52 8.19
C ARG A 141 11.07 21.12 9.46
N ALA A 142 11.93 22.12 9.27
CA ALA A 142 12.36 23.05 10.32
C ALA A 142 11.65 24.41 10.17
N GLY A 143 10.37 24.42 9.79
CA GLY A 143 9.57 25.64 9.59
C GLY A 143 8.51 25.54 8.48
N ARG A 144 7.75 26.63 8.28
CA ARG A 144 6.61 26.71 7.34
C ARG A 144 6.99 26.71 5.85
N HIS A 145 8.25 26.94 5.47
CA HIS A 145 8.64 27.19 4.07
C HIS A 145 9.80 26.32 3.57
N ASN A 146 10.08 25.19 4.20
CA ASN A 146 11.27 24.38 3.87
C ASN A 146 10.96 23.32 2.82
N THR A 147 10.60 23.78 1.62
CA THR A 147 10.64 22.90 0.45
C THR A 147 11.99 23.00 -0.22
N PHE A 148 12.52 21.88 -0.69
CA PHE A 148 13.80 21.85 -1.40
C PHE A 148 13.57 21.49 -2.86
N VAL A 149 14.06 22.33 -3.77
CA VAL A 149 14.14 21.99 -5.19
C VAL A 149 15.53 21.41 -5.44
N LEU A 150 15.62 20.23 -6.06
CA LEU A 150 16.94 19.72 -6.44
C LEU A 150 17.65 20.74 -7.35
N PRO A 151 18.96 20.97 -7.20
CA PRO A 151 19.66 21.99 -7.96
C PRO A 151 19.52 21.80 -9.48
N HIS A 152 19.36 22.90 -10.22
CA HIS A 152 19.35 22.87 -11.69
C HIS A 152 20.66 22.31 -12.22
N GLY A 153 20.58 21.44 -13.24
CA GLY A 153 21.76 20.78 -13.79
C GLY A 153 22.45 19.81 -12.81
N ALA A 154 21.80 19.42 -11.72
CA ALA A 154 22.36 18.45 -10.79
C ALA A 154 22.69 17.14 -11.53
N THR A 155 23.98 16.82 -11.57
CA THR A 155 24.50 15.53 -12.02
C THR A 155 24.33 14.49 -10.91
N ILE A 156 23.10 14.34 -10.40
CA ILE A 156 22.77 13.29 -9.45
C ILE A 156 23.19 11.97 -10.08
N PHE A 157 24.01 11.24 -9.35
CA PHE A 157 24.66 10.00 -9.75
C PHE A 157 25.56 10.09 -10.98
N ALA A 158 26.16 11.26 -11.24
CA ALA A 158 26.82 11.55 -12.52
C ALA A 158 25.91 11.28 -13.73
N GLY A 159 24.59 11.33 -13.55
CA GLY A 159 23.60 10.96 -14.57
C GLY A 159 23.47 9.44 -14.81
N TYR A 160 24.10 8.59 -13.99
CA TYR A 160 24.19 7.14 -14.19
C TYR A 160 23.61 6.34 -13.02
N ALA A 161 22.34 5.96 -13.15
CA ALA A 161 21.63 5.06 -12.25
C ALA A 161 20.74 4.07 -13.05
N PRO A 162 21.32 3.14 -13.83
CA PRO A 162 20.59 2.34 -14.82
C PRO A 162 19.63 1.32 -14.21
N MET A 163 19.72 1.03 -12.91
CA MET A 163 18.83 0.11 -12.21
C MET A 163 17.78 0.82 -11.35
N LEU A 164 17.79 2.16 -11.30
CA LEU A 164 16.90 2.92 -10.43
C LEU A 164 15.47 2.84 -10.97
N SER A 165 14.63 2.09 -10.27
CA SER A 165 13.24 1.85 -10.64
C SER A 165 12.26 2.57 -9.71
N CYS A 166 12.61 2.74 -8.44
CA CYS A 166 11.74 3.32 -7.42
C CYS A 166 12.36 4.58 -6.80
N LEU A 167 11.60 5.67 -6.82
CA LEU A 167 11.97 6.96 -6.26
C LEU A 167 10.89 7.44 -5.29
N ARG A 168 11.25 7.74 -4.04
CA ARG A 168 10.39 8.36 -3.05
C ARG A 168 10.99 9.67 -2.58
N LEU A 169 10.22 10.74 -2.63
CA LEU A 169 10.65 12.09 -2.29
C LEU A 169 9.65 12.69 -1.31
N GLU A 170 10.14 13.21 -0.19
CA GLU A 170 9.31 13.89 0.80
C GLU A 170 9.87 15.29 1.09
N ASN A 171 9.04 16.31 0.83
CA ASN A 171 9.41 17.73 0.85
C ASN A 171 10.55 18.07 -0.12
N ILE A 172 10.70 17.30 -1.21
CA ILE A 172 11.69 17.51 -2.27
C ILE A 172 10.99 17.63 -3.62
N TYR A 173 11.32 18.65 -4.39
CA TYR A 173 10.81 18.91 -5.73
C TYR A 173 11.84 18.62 -6.81
N LEU A 174 11.33 18.11 -7.93
CA LEU A 174 12.12 17.88 -9.13
C LEU A 174 12.21 19.17 -9.97
N PRO A 175 13.40 19.50 -10.49
CA PRO A 175 13.60 20.65 -11.34
C PRO A 175 12.96 20.42 -12.72
N PRO A 176 12.78 21.48 -13.54
CA PRO A 176 12.18 21.33 -14.86
C PRO A 176 13.08 20.60 -15.87
N GLU A 177 14.39 20.52 -15.64
CA GLU A 177 15.30 19.75 -16.48
C GLU A 177 15.17 18.24 -16.26
N GLN A 178 15.41 17.48 -17.32
CA GLN A 178 15.51 16.03 -17.21
C GLN A 178 16.75 15.64 -16.39
N ILE A 179 16.57 14.67 -15.51
CA ILE A 179 17.65 14.05 -14.75
C ILE A 179 17.91 12.67 -15.37
N PRO A 180 19.01 12.46 -16.11
CA PRO A 180 19.26 11.21 -16.83
C PRO A 180 19.22 9.96 -15.94
N ALA A 181 19.65 10.10 -14.68
CA ALA A 181 19.62 9.04 -13.69
C ALA A 181 18.19 8.55 -13.37
N PHE A 182 17.16 9.36 -13.61
CA PHE A 182 15.76 9.02 -13.32
C PHE A 182 15.00 8.51 -14.55
N SER A 183 15.68 8.36 -15.70
CA SER A 183 15.07 7.91 -16.97
C SER A 183 14.39 6.54 -16.91
N ARG A 184 14.76 5.67 -15.96
CA ARG A 184 14.21 4.32 -15.78
C ARG A 184 13.29 4.17 -14.56
N VAL A 185 13.03 5.26 -13.84
CA VAL A 185 12.12 5.26 -12.69
C VAL A 185 10.71 4.92 -13.20
N ASN A 186 10.21 3.76 -12.77
CA ASN A 186 8.86 3.29 -13.12
C ASN A 186 7.86 3.48 -11.97
N ALA A 187 8.36 3.74 -10.75
CA ALA A 187 7.62 3.94 -9.53
C ALA A 187 8.09 5.23 -8.85
N LEU A 188 7.21 6.24 -8.77
CA LEU A 188 7.49 7.51 -8.12
C LEU A 188 6.47 7.76 -7.01
N CYS A 189 6.96 8.07 -5.81
CA CYS A 189 6.15 8.50 -4.68
C CYS A 189 6.60 9.89 -4.24
N VAL A 190 5.70 10.87 -4.26
CA VAL A 190 6.00 12.24 -3.82
C VAL A 190 5.08 12.59 -2.67
N ILE A 191 5.69 12.81 -1.51
CA ILE A 191 5.02 13.38 -0.33
C ILE A 191 5.33 14.87 -0.33
N VAL A 192 4.31 15.64 -0.59
CA VAL A 192 4.42 17.04 -0.93
C VAL A 192 4.29 17.90 0.32
N GLY A 193 5.07 18.98 0.40
CA GLY A 193 5.01 19.93 1.49
C GLY A 193 3.78 20.84 1.45
N HIS A 194 3.63 21.73 2.44
CA HIS A 194 2.87 22.97 2.21
C HIS A 194 3.61 23.79 1.14
N ASP A 195 2.90 24.63 0.39
CA ASP A 195 3.45 25.54 -0.63
C ASP A 195 4.09 24.82 -1.84
N VAL A 196 3.25 24.13 -2.62
CA VAL A 196 3.68 23.45 -3.86
C VAL A 196 3.58 24.40 -5.03
N PRO A 197 4.68 24.65 -5.76
CA PRO A 197 4.57 25.37 -7.01
C PRO A 197 3.78 24.54 -8.02
N GLU A 198 2.83 25.15 -8.74
CA GLU A 198 1.98 24.49 -9.76
C GLU A 198 2.82 23.71 -10.79
N HIS A 199 3.95 24.27 -11.19
CA HIS A 199 4.86 23.67 -12.17
C HIS A 199 5.61 22.44 -11.66
N ALA A 200 5.66 22.20 -10.34
CA ALA A 200 6.37 21.06 -9.78
C ALA A 200 5.80 19.73 -10.30
N PHE A 201 4.48 19.65 -10.52
CA PHE A 201 3.84 18.44 -11.04
C PHE A 201 4.24 18.15 -12.49
N HIS A 202 4.26 19.16 -13.34
CA HIS A 202 4.70 19.03 -14.73
C HIS A 202 6.15 18.54 -14.83
N ASN A 203 6.98 18.99 -13.90
CA ASN A 203 8.38 18.56 -13.83
C ASN A 203 8.52 17.07 -13.46
N LEU A 204 7.61 16.51 -12.64
CA LEU A 204 7.66 15.09 -12.25
C LEU A 204 7.62 14.16 -13.45
N LEU A 205 6.63 14.37 -14.33
CA LEU A 205 6.41 13.51 -15.50
C LEU A 205 7.49 13.70 -16.56
N ARG A 206 8.05 14.91 -16.66
CA ARG A 206 9.18 15.19 -17.56
C ARG A 206 10.48 14.52 -17.08
N THR A 207 10.70 14.49 -15.77
CA THR A 207 11.94 13.96 -15.17
C THR A 207 11.94 12.42 -15.13
N CYS A 208 10.77 11.80 -14.97
CA CYS A 208 10.61 10.35 -14.88
C CYS A 208 9.75 9.83 -16.07
N PRO A 209 10.27 9.81 -17.30
CA PRO A 209 9.48 9.47 -18.49
C PRO A 209 9.01 8.01 -18.55
N ALA A 210 9.66 7.10 -17.83
CA ALA A 210 9.30 5.67 -17.77
C ALA A 210 8.31 5.33 -16.64
N ILE A 211 7.72 6.34 -16.00
CA ILE A 211 6.80 6.15 -14.87
C ILE A 211 5.57 5.35 -15.30
N ARG A 212 5.28 4.30 -14.55
CA ARG A 212 4.06 3.49 -14.63
C ARG A 212 3.22 3.64 -13.38
N THR A 213 3.86 3.99 -12.28
CA THR A 213 3.27 3.97 -10.95
C THR A 213 3.56 5.30 -10.27
N LEU A 214 2.52 6.05 -9.94
CA LEU A 214 2.61 7.37 -9.32
C LEU A 214 1.84 7.40 -8.00
N ALA A 215 2.51 7.67 -6.89
CA ALA A 215 1.89 8.01 -5.62
C ALA A 215 2.10 9.48 -5.32
N LEU A 216 1.04 10.22 -5.03
CA LEU A 216 1.08 11.58 -4.53
C LEU A 216 0.44 11.59 -3.16
N LEU A 217 1.16 12.10 -2.17
CA LEU A 217 0.69 12.29 -0.81
C LEU A 217 0.79 13.77 -0.46
N TRP A 218 -0.21 14.35 0.16
CA TRP A 218 -0.17 15.74 0.61
C TRP A 218 -0.79 15.87 2.01
N PRO A 219 -0.19 16.70 2.89
CA PRO A 219 -0.67 16.88 4.25
C PRO A 219 -1.89 17.78 4.35
N ASP A 220 -1.97 18.88 3.58
CA ASP A 220 -2.99 19.93 3.77
C ASP A 220 -3.58 20.47 2.46
N GLU A 221 -4.57 21.36 2.60
CA GLU A 221 -5.22 22.14 1.55
C GLU A 221 -4.21 22.97 0.73
N ILE A 222 -3.73 22.40 -0.37
CA ILE A 222 -2.89 23.13 -1.34
C ILE A 222 -3.80 23.90 -2.29
N MET A 223 -3.76 25.24 -2.22
CA MET A 223 -4.33 26.08 -3.26
C MET A 223 -3.40 26.04 -4.49
N PHE A 224 -3.76 25.24 -5.49
CA PHE A 224 -3.17 25.41 -6.81
C PHE A 224 -3.81 26.64 -7.47
N PRO A 225 -3.08 27.74 -7.74
CA PRO A 225 -3.53 28.68 -8.77
C PRO A 225 -3.56 27.90 -10.10
N VAL A 226 -4.58 28.09 -10.93
CA VAL A 226 -4.71 27.38 -12.20
C VAL A 226 -4.75 28.38 -13.34
N THR A 227 -3.86 28.18 -14.30
CA THR A 227 -4.22 28.37 -15.70
C THR A 227 -4.01 27.04 -16.41
N PRO A 228 -5.03 26.45 -17.07
CA PRO A 228 -4.86 25.21 -17.80
C PRO A 228 -3.91 25.48 -18.98
N THR A 229 -2.63 25.21 -18.80
CA THR A 229 -1.69 25.31 -19.91
C THR A 229 -1.95 24.12 -20.84
N THR A 230 -2.44 24.42 -22.04
CA THR A 230 -2.94 23.49 -23.06
C THR A 230 -1.87 22.56 -23.67
N ASN A 231 -0.66 22.51 -23.11
CA ASN A 231 0.52 21.96 -23.79
C ASN A 231 1.08 20.66 -23.17
N CYS A 232 0.33 19.92 -22.36
CA CYS A 232 0.72 18.57 -21.93
C CYS A 232 0.41 17.52 -23.01
N HIS A 233 1.08 17.58 -24.15
CA HIS A 233 0.67 16.76 -25.30
C HIS A 233 1.05 15.28 -25.24
N GLN A 234 1.89 14.81 -24.31
CA GLN A 234 2.23 13.39 -24.18
C GLN A 234 2.56 13.05 -22.72
N LEU A 235 1.55 12.70 -21.94
CA LEU A 235 1.78 12.11 -20.62
C LEU A 235 2.17 10.64 -20.78
N PRO A 236 3.08 10.12 -19.93
CA PRO A 236 3.39 8.70 -19.91
C PRO A 236 2.13 7.88 -19.60
N ILE A 237 2.06 6.64 -20.13
CA ILE A 237 0.97 5.71 -19.81
C ILE A 237 1.19 5.25 -18.36
N LEU A 238 0.42 5.84 -17.45
CA LEU A 238 0.38 5.42 -16.05
C LEU A 238 -0.48 4.16 -15.93
N GLU A 239 0.07 3.11 -15.31
CA GLU A 239 -0.66 1.90 -14.95
C GLU A 239 -1.37 2.09 -13.61
N ASN A 240 -0.69 2.67 -12.62
CA ASN A 240 -1.21 2.85 -11.26
C ASN A 240 -1.01 4.29 -10.77
N VAL A 241 -2.06 4.87 -10.20
CA VAL A 241 -2.03 6.19 -9.56
C VAL A 241 -2.64 6.10 -8.17
N TRP A 242 -1.93 6.52 -7.13
CA TRP A 242 -2.47 6.72 -5.78
C TRP A 242 -2.41 8.20 -5.42
N LEU A 243 -3.54 8.76 -5.02
CA LEU A 243 -3.70 10.12 -4.55
C LEU A 243 -4.12 10.05 -3.09
N LEU A 244 -3.17 10.14 -2.18
CA LEU A 244 -3.42 9.94 -0.76
C LEU A 244 -3.42 11.32 -0.07
N CYS A 245 -4.39 11.49 0.82
CA CYS A 245 -4.51 12.64 1.69
C CYS A 245 -4.00 12.19 3.06
N ASP A 246 -3.24 13.04 3.75
CA ASP A 246 -2.94 12.79 5.16
C ASP A 246 -4.19 13.02 6.03
N HIS A 247 -4.24 12.38 7.19
CA HIS A 247 -5.42 12.32 8.06
C HIS A 247 -5.73 13.66 8.74
N GLU A 248 -4.72 14.53 8.88
CA GLU A 248 -4.80 15.68 9.76
C GLU A 248 -5.47 16.92 9.13
N ALA A 249 -5.68 16.96 7.81
CA ALA A 249 -6.33 18.11 7.18
C ALA A 249 -7.25 17.76 6.00
N PRO A 250 -8.43 18.39 5.91
CA PRO A 250 -9.32 18.24 4.77
C PRO A 250 -8.63 18.78 3.52
N VAL A 251 -8.44 17.90 2.54
CA VAL A 251 -7.80 18.26 1.29
C VAL A 251 -8.78 19.00 0.41
N SER A 252 -8.29 20.02 -0.30
CA SER A 252 -9.08 20.67 -1.34
C SER A 252 -9.39 19.64 -2.42
N VAL A 253 -10.63 19.15 -2.46
CA VAL A 253 -11.17 18.29 -3.53
C VAL A 253 -10.82 18.85 -4.91
N SER A 254 -10.79 20.18 -5.01
CA SER A 254 -10.45 20.91 -6.22
C SER A 254 -9.08 20.49 -6.78
N SER A 255 -8.07 20.31 -5.93
CA SER A 255 -6.69 19.97 -6.31
C SER A 255 -6.60 18.54 -6.82
N THR A 256 -7.21 17.59 -6.11
CA THR A 256 -7.28 16.18 -6.54
C THR A 256 -8.03 16.04 -7.86
N ILE A 257 -9.17 16.72 -8.00
CA ILE A 257 -9.95 16.76 -9.25
C ILE A 257 -9.10 17.31 -10.41
N ARG A 258 -8.34 18.38 -10.18
CA ARG A 258 -7.48 18.99 -11.21
C ARG A 258 -6.36 18.05 -11.63
N ILE A 259 -5.69 17.40 -10.69
CA ILE A 259 -4.65 16.40 -11.00
C ILE A 259 -5.25 15.24 -11.81
N LEU A 260 -6.40 14.72 -11.39
CA LEU A 260 -7.09 13.64 -12.11
C LEU A 260 -7.51 14.04 -13.53
N ASN A 261 -7.97 15.28 -13.72
CA ASN A 261 -8.29 15.80 -15.05
C ASN A 261 -7.04 15.97 -15.91
N ALA A 262 -5.93 16.46 -15.33
CA ALA A 262 -4.66 16.62 -16.03
C ALA A 262 -4.10 15.27 -16.48
N LEU A 263 -4.20 14.24 -15.62
CA LEU A 263 -3.66 12.90 -15.87
C LEU A 263 -4.30 12.13 -17.03
N SER A 264 -5.33 12.68 -17.71
CA SER A 264 -5.94 12.11 -18.92
C SER A 264 -6.19 10.60 -18.77
N ALA A 265 -7.11 10.27 -17.87
CA ALA A 265 -7.23 8.98 -17.21
C ALA A 265 -7.92 7.78 -17.95
N PRO A 266 -8.43 7.82 -19.20
CA PRO A 266 -9.14 6.66 -19.72
C PRO A 266 -8.24 5.43 -19.94
N ALA A 267 -6.91 5.60 -20.04
CA ALA A 267 -5.97 4.50 -20.22
C ALA A 267 -5.34 3.99 -18.90
N THR A 268 -5.52 4.69 -17.78
CA THR A 268 -4.89 4.31 -16.50
C THR A 268 -5.62 3.13 -15.87
N MET A 269 -4.89 2.02 -15.70
CA MET A 269 -5.44 0.75 -15.22
C MET A 269 -6.05 0.92 -13.83
N THR A 270 -5.30 1.44 -12.87
CA THR A 270 -5.74 1.62 -11.48
C THR A 270 -5.57 3.08 -11.04
N VAL A 271 -6.64 3.68 -10.52
CA VAL A 271 -6.56 4.97 -9.83
C VAL A 271 -7.19 4.81 -8.46
N SER A 272 -6.43 5.14 -7.43
CA SER A 272 -6.85 5.09 -6.04
C SER A 272 -6.76 6.48 -5.44
N ALA A 273 -7.79 6.91 -4.70
CA ALA A 273 -7.75 8.20 -4.02
C ALA A 273 -8.28 8.11 -2.59
N SER A 274 -7.61 8.77 -1.66
CA SER A 274 -8.12 8.94 -0.30
C SER A 274 -8.99 10.19 -0.24
N VAL A 275 -10.16 10.09 0.39
CA VAL A 275 -11.16 11.17 0.47
C VAL A 275 -11.73 11.28 1.85
N ASP A 276 -11.99 12.51 2.27
CA ASP A 276 -12.89 12.77 3.39
C ASP A 276 -14.35 12.47 2.97
N ALA A 277 -15.22 12.26 3.96
CA ALA A 277 -16.63 11.92 3.75
C ALA A 277 -17.44 13.02 3.03
N THR A 278 -17.06 14.30 3.15
CA THR A 278 -17.76 15.42 2.50
C THR A 278 -17.43 15.54 1.02
N SER A 279 -16.22 15.11 0.66
CA SER A 279 -15.62 15.20 -0.67
C SER A 279 -15.91 14.00 -1.55
N ILE A 280 -16.39 12.91 -0.96
CA ILE A 280 -16.63 11.63 -1.62
C ILE A 280 -17.55 11.75 -2.84
N SER A 281 -18.56 12.61 -2.77
CA SER A 281 -19.53 12.82 -3.85
C SER A 281 -18.85 13.36 -5.10
N ALA A 282 -18.05 14.42 -4.96
CA ALA A 282 -17.39 15.07 -6.09
C ALA A 282 -16.24 14.23 -6.67
N LEU A 283 -15.35 13.69 -5.81
CA LEU A 283 -14.23 12.90 -6.30
C LEU A 283 -14.65 11.52 -6.77
N GLY A 284 -15.53 10.84 -6.03
CA GLY A 284 -16.09 9.55 -6.42
C GLY A 284 -16.80 9.66 -7.77
N SER A 285 -17.59 10.71 -7.97
CA SER A 285 -18.21 10.99 -9.28
C SER A 285 -17.20 11.16 -10.40
N LEU A 286 -16.11 11.88 -10.16
CA LEU A 286 -15.07 12.07 -11.17
C LEU A 286 -14.39 10.74 -11.53
N LEU A 287 -13.95 9.98 -10.53
CA LEU A 287 -13.25 8.70 -10.73
C LEU A 287 -14.14 7.71 -11.49
N LEU A 288 -15.39 7.58 -11.08
CA LEU A 288 -16.32 6.59 -11.62
C LEU A 288 -16.81 6.93 -13.03
N ARG A 289 -16.81 8.22 -13.41
CA ARG A 289 -17.04 8.66 -14.81
C ARG A 289 -15.92 8.25 -15.76
N GLN A 290 -14.74 7.90 -15.25
CA GLN A 290 -13.63 7.40 -16.06
C GLN A 290 -13.78 5.91 -16.39
N LEU A 291 -14.67 5.19 -15.71
CA LEU A 291 -14.94 3.79 -16.03
C LEU A 291 -15.83 3.71 -17.28
N PRO A 292 -15.52 2.79 -18.24
CA PRO A 292 -16.38 2.56 -19.39
C PRO A 292 -17.80 2.19 -18.96
N ALA A 293 -18.79 2.40 -19.83
CA ALA A 293 -20.13 1.87 -19.62
C ALA A 293 -20.10 0.33 -19.60
N GLY A 294 -20.90 -0.28 -18.73
CA GLY A 294 -20.95 -1.73 -18.56
C GLY A 294 -20.97 -2.17 -17.11
N SER A 295 -20.82 -3.48 -16.94
CA SER A 295 -20.84 -4.17 -15.65
C SER A 295 -19.64 -3.82 -14.77
N LEU A 296 -19.90 -3.66 -13.49
CA LEU A 296 -18.92 -3.33 -12.46
C LEU A 296 -18.89 -4.42 -11.38
N CYS A 297 -17.70 -4.72 -10.90
CA CYS A 297 -17.46 -5.41 -9.64
C CYS A 297 -17.12 -4.36 -8.57
N LEU A 298 -17.83 -4.40 -7.44
CA LEU A 298 -17.57 -3.54 -6.28
C LEU A 298 -16.91 -4.38 -5.19
N LEU A 299 -15.69 -4.01 -4.80
CA LEU A 299 -14.97 -4.61 -3.69
C LEU A 299 -14.91 -3.62 -2.53
N PHE A 300 -15.45 -4.03 -1.38
CA PHE A 300 -15.16 -3.43 -0.09
C PHE A 300 -13.96 -4.14 0.52
N SER A 301 -12.98 -3.39 0.97
CA SER A 301 -11.82 -3.94 1.67
C SER A 301 -11.43 -3.07 2.85
N HIS A 302 -10.92 -3.72 3.88
CA HIS A 302 -10.27 -3.10 5.02
C HIS A 302 -8.79 -3.51 5.00
N GLN A 303 -7.88 -2.57 5.20
CA GLN A 303 -6.46 -2.91 5.17
C GLN A 303 -5.91 -3.27 6.57
N ASP A 304 -6.47 -2.70 7.64
CA ASP A 304 -6.20 -3.03 9.05
C ASP A 304 -7.16 -2.21 9.96
N VAL A 305 -7.31 -2.53 11.25
CA VAL A 305 -8.23 -1.88 12.23
C VAL A 305 -8.17 -0.35 12.24
N TYR A 306 -7.04 0.22 11.85
CA TYR A 306 -6.79 1.68 11.80
C TYR A 306 -6.97 2.29 10.42
N ASN A 307 -7.28 1.50 9.40
CA ASN A 307 -7.34 1.94 8.02
C ASN A 307 -8.76 2.31 7.57
N PRO A 308 -8.88 3.28 6.66
CA PRO A 308 -10.16 3.69 6.07
C PRO A 308 -10.85 2.55 5.31
N LEU A 309 -12.19 2.52 5.35
CA LEU A 309 -12.96 1.65 4.45
C LEU A 309 -12.61 2.02 3.01
N THR A 310 -12.17 1.02 2.26
CA THR A 310 -11.77 1.20 0.87
C THR A 310 -12.78 0.55 -0.06
N MET A 311 -13.28 1.33 -1.01
CA MET A 311 -14.20 0.88 -2.05
C MET A 311 -13.47 0.86 -3.38
N THR A 312 -13.44 -0.29 -4.04
CA THR A 312 -12.82 -0.47 -5.36
C THR A 312 -13.87 -0.88 -6.38
N PHE A 313 -14.01 -0.08 -7.43
CA PHE A 313 -14.86 -0.37 -8.57
C PHE A 313 -14.00 -0.87 -9.73
N ALA A 314 -14.20 -2.12 -10.13
CA ALA A 314 -13.51 -2.73 -11.26
C ALA A 314 -14.48 -2.93 -12.44
N HIS A 315 -14.10 -2.49 -13.63
CA HIS A 315 -14.89 -2.72 -14.83
C HIS A 315 -14.67 -4.15 -15.34
N ALA A 316 -15.76 -4.91 -15.49
CA ALA A 316 -15.71 -6.36 -15.67
C ALA A 316 -14.95 -6.83 -16.93
N THR A 317 -14.97 -6.03 -18.01
CA THR A 317 -14.34 -6.44 -19.28
C THR A 317 -12.97 -5.82 -19.52
N SER A 318 -12.69 -4.63 -18.98
CA SER A 318 -11.42 -3.93 -19.22
C SER A 318 -10.46 -3.99 -18.04
N ASP A 319 -10.88 -4.53 -16.90
CA ASP A 319 -10.14 -4.56 -15.62
C ASP A 319 -9.64 -3.17 -15.17
N LEU A 320 -10.30 -2.10 -15.63
CA LEU A 320 -10.04 -0.75 -15.14
C LEU A 320 -10.58 -0.62 -13.72
N ARG A 321 -9.75 -0.13 -12.79
CA ARG A 321 -10.06 -0.05 -11.36
C ARG A 321 -10.03 1.38 -10.87
N ARG A 322 -11.06 1.75 -10.11
CA ARG A 322 -11.16 3.03 -9.41
C ARG A 322 -11.43 2.76 -7.95
N THR A 323 -10.46 3.08 -7.13
CA THR A 323 -10.50 2.89 -5.69
C THR A 323 -10.65 4.23 -5.02
N PHE A 324 -11.49 4.30 -4.00
CA PHE A 324 -11.42 5.39 -3.04
C PHE A 324 -11.47 4.88 -1.61
N SER A 325 -10.66 5.49 -0.76
CA SER A 325 -10.54 5.17 0.65
C SER A 325 -11.16 6.32 1.45
N ILE A 326 -12.12 6.00 2.31
CA ILE A 326 -12.84 7.02 3.08
C ILE A 326 -12.17 7.16 4.44
N MET A 327 -11.41 8.23 4.62
CA MET A 327 -10.78 8.53 5.90
C MET A 327 -11.79 9.27 6.76
N ASP A 328 -12.30 8.59 7.77
CA ASP A 328 -13.16 9.21 8.77
C ASP A 328 -12.74 8.75 10.15
N ASP A 329 -12.10 9.65 10.89
CA ASP A 329 -11.73 9.46 12.30
C ASP A 329 -12.99 9.46 13.20
N SER A 330 -14.13 9.94 12.69
CA SER A 330 -15.38 10.14 13.42
C SER A 330 -16.47 9.11 13.07
N GLN A 331 -16.19 7.85 13.40
CA GLN A 331 -17.15 6.73 13.45
C GLN A 331 -17.77 6.27 12.10
N GLN A 332 -17.99 4.95 12.02
CA GLN A 332 -18.45 4.15 10.87
C GLN A 332 -19.72 4.65 10.14
N TRP A 333 -20.48 5.61 10.69
CA TRP A 333 -21.78 6.04 10.16
C TRP A 333 -21.69 6.86 8.87
N ASN A 334 -20.67 7.72 8.72
CA ASN A 334 -20.59 8.59 7.54
C ASN A 334 -20.17 7.82 6.27
N VAL A 335 -19.47 6.71 6.43
CA VAL A 335 -18.99 5.85 5.36
C VAL A 335 -20.18 5.26 4.56
N THR A 336 -21.15 4.69 5.29
CA THR A 336 -22.44 4.19 4.79
C THR A 336 -23.16 5.27 3.96
N ARG A 337 -23.24 6.48 4.51
CA ARG A 337 -23.92 7.62 3.87
C ARG A 337 -23.19 8.08 2.61
N GLY A 338 -21.86 8.17 2.66
CA GLY A 338 -21.02 8.54 1.52
C GLY A 338 -21.16 7.58 0.36
N ALA A 339 -21.04 6.28 0.63
CA ALA A 339 -21.17 5.23 -0.38
C ALA A 339 -22.56 5.27 -1.05
N HIS A 340 -23.62 5.41 -0.25
CA HIS A 340 -24.98 5.55 -0.74
C HIS A 340 -25.16 6.80 -1.62
N LEU A 341 -24.61 7.95 -1.21
CA LEU A 341 -24.66 9.19 -1.99
C LEU A 341 -23.97 9.04 -3.36
N VAL A 342 -22.77 8.45 -3.39
CA VAL A 342 -22.03 8.21 -4.64
C VAL A 342 -22.81 7.28 -5.57
N MET A 343 -23.35 6.19 -5.03
CA MET A 343 -24.15 5.22 -5.79
C MET A 343 -25.40 5.85 -6.41
N GLN A 344 -26.14 6.65 -5.63
CA GLN A 344 -27.36 7.33 -6.10
C GLN A 344 -27.07 8.37 -7.17
N GLN A 345 -26.06 9.23 -6.96
CA GLN A 345 -25.73 10.32 -7.87
C GLN A 345 -25.26 9.85 -9.24
N LEU A 346 -24.64 8.67 -9.30
CA LEU A 346 -24.07 8.11 -10.51
C LEU A 346 -24.91 7.00 -11.13
N HIS A 347 -26.07 6.70 -10.54
CA HIS A 347 -26.97 5.64 -11.00
C HIS A 347 -26.26 4.29 -11.18
N LEU A 348 -25.35 3.93 -10.27
CA LEU A 348 -24.49 2.74 -10.41
C LEU A 348 -25.19 1.44 -10.02
N HIS A 349 -26.34 1.49 -9.34
CA HIS A 349 -27.08 0.30 -8.89
C HIS A 349 -27.34 -0.71 -10.00
N GLY A 350 -27.68 -0.23 -11.21
CA GLY A 350 -27.94 -1.10 -12.37
C GLY A 350 -26.69 -1.67 -13.02
N ARG A 351 -25.49 -1.24 -12.61
CA ARG A 351 -24.21 -1.65 -13.20
C ARG A 351 -23.44 -2.65 -12.34
N ILE A 352 -23.68 -2.69 -11.04
CA ILE A 352 -22.98 -3.63 -10.14
C ILE A 352 -23.51 -5.04 -10.39
N THR A 353 -22.65 -5.92 -10.89
CA THR A 353 -22.97 -7.34 -11.13
C THR A 353 -22.31 -8.26 -10.13
N GLU A 354 -21.25 -7.81 -9.49
CA GLU A 354 -20.52 -8.54 -8.46
C GLU A 354 -20.20 -7.61 -7.29
N LEU A 355 -20.41 -8.11 -6.07
CA LEU A 355 -20.11 -7.41 -4.83
C LEU A 355 -19.24 -8.31 -3.96
N GLU A 356 -18.05 -7.85 -3.62
CA GLU A 356 -17.15 -8.51 -2.69
C GLU A 356 -17.02 -7.68 -1.42
N THR A 357 -17.19 -8.29 -0.24
CA THR A 357 -17.05 -7.59 1.04
C THR A 357 -16.68 -8.54 2.17
N PRO A 358 -15.87 -8.11 3.15
CA PRO A 358 -15.83 -8.75 4.45
C PRO A 358 -17.23 -8.81 5.05
N ILE A 359 -17.55 -9.93 5.70
CA ILE A 359 -18.90 -10.18 6.20
C ILE A 359 -19.34 -9.14 7.24
N TRP A 360 -18.41 -8.65 8.06
CA TRP A 360 -18.67 -7.60 9.04
C TRP A 360 -18.97 -6.22 8.42
N HIS A 361 -18.59 -6.01 7.16
CA HIS A 361 -18.94 -4.80 6.41
C HIS A 361 -20.20 -4.98 5.57
N TYR A 362 -20.83 -6.16 5.58
CA TYR A 362 -22.02 -6.40 4.77
C TYR A 362 -23.15 -5.41 5.11
N THR A 363 -23.31 -4.99 6.37
CA THR A 363 -24.30 -3.97 6.75
C THR A 363 -24.09 -2.64 6.01
N HIS A 364 -22.84 -2.23 5.79
CA HIS A 364 -22.48 -1.07 4.96
C HIS A 364 -22.72 -1.32 3.45
N ALA A 365 -22.51 -2.55 2.98
CA ALA A 365 -22.80 -2.89 1.59
C ALA A 365 -24.32 -2.95 1.33
N ALA A 366 -25.09 -3.41 2.31
CA ALA A 366 -26.54 -3.51 2.24
C ALA A 366 -27.23 -2.14 2.32
N SER A 367 -26.61 -1.15 2.98
CA SER A 367 -27.10 0.23 2.97
C SER A 367 -27.03 0.89 1.60
N LEU A 368 -26.35 0.28 0.61
CA LEU A 368 -26.39 0.76 -0.77
C LEU A 368 -27.79 0.63 -1.38
N GLY A 369 -28.69 -0.14 -0.76
CA GLY A 369 -30.05 -0.38 -1.23
C GLY A 369 -30.14 -1.55 -2.20
N VAL A 370 -31.22 -1.59 -2.98
CA VAL A 370 -31.46 -2.67 -3.96
C VAL A 370 -30.45 -2.57 -5.10
N LEU A 371 -29.71 -3.66 -5.32
CA LEU A 371 -28.79 -3.82 -6.44
C LEU A 371 -29.43 -4.78 -7.47
N PRO A 372 -30.26 -4.27 -8.41
CA PRO A 372 -31.09 -5.11 -9.28
C PRO A 372 -30.28 -5.97 -10.25
N SER A 373 -29.03 -5.59 -10.52
CA SER A 373 -28.13 -6.32 -11.43
C SER A 373 -27.13 -7.21 -10.72
N LEU A 374 -27.17 -7.31 -9.38
CA LEU A 374 -26.21 -8.10 -8.61
C LEU A 374 -26.44 -9.59 -8.85
N HIS A 375 -25.47 -10.25 -9.47
CA HIS A 375 -25.51 -11.68 -9.78
C HIS A 375 -24.67 -12.52 -8.81
N THR A 376 -23.55 -11.96 -8.35
CA THR A 376 -22.59 -12.64 -7.46
C THR A 376 -22.34 -11.80 -6.21
N LEU A 377 -22.51 -12.40 -5.04
CA LEU A 377 -22.13 -11.82 -3.75
C LEU A 377 -21.02 -12.66 -3.14
N VAL A 378 -19.86 -12.06 -2.87
CA VAL A 378 -18.72 -12.69 -2.22
C VAL A 378 -18.57 -12.12 -0.81
N LEU A 379 -18.71 -12.97 0.19
CA LEU A 379 -18.53 -12.63 1.60
C LEU A 379 -17.23 -13.25 2.11
N TYR A 380 -16.31 -12.40 2.54
CA TYR A 380 -15.08 -12.85 3.20
C TYR A 380 -15.36 -13.09 4.67
N VAL A 381 -15.15 -14.34 5.10
CA VAL A 381 -15.32 -14.78 6.48
C VAL A 381 -13.95 -14.79 7.17
N HIS A 382 -13.95 -14.38 8.43
CA HIS A 382 -12.76 -14.30 9.27
C HIS A 382 -12.90 -15.28 10.43
N GLY A 383 -11.78 -15.60 11.09
CA GLY A 383 -11.64 -16.72 12.05
C GLY A 383 -12.50 -16.67 13.34
N GLY A 384 -13.57 -15.88 13.39
CA GLY A 384 -14.56 -15.82 14.47
C GLY A 384 -15.97 -16.28 14.10
N GLY A 385 -16.18 -16.83 12.90
CA GLY A 385 -17.49 -17.26 12.41
C GLY A 385 -18.35 -16.12 11.84
N ILE A 386 -19.51 -16.44 11.28
CA ILE A 386 -20.50 -15.51 10.73
C ILE A 386 -21.26 -14.78 11.85
N LEU A 387 -21.56 -15.46 12.96
CA LEU A 387 -22.41 -14.93 14.06
C LEU A 387 -21.67 -14.12 15.15
N GLY A 388 -20.37 -13.85 15.00
CA GLY A 388 -19.66 -12.90 15.88
C GLY A 388 -20.32 -11.50 15.93
N TYR A 389 -21.26 -11.23 15.03
CA TYR A 389 -21.98 -9.97 14.88
C TYR A 389 -23.46 -10.15 15.25
N LYS A 390 -23.93 -9.35 16.21
CA LYS A 390 -25.30 -9.42 16.75
C LYS A 390 -26.36 -9.30 15.63
N GLU A 391 -27.32 -10.24 15.62
CA GLU A 391 -28.47 -10.29 14.69
C GLU A 391 -29.19 -8.94 14.52
N GLU A 392 -29.20 -8.10 15.55
CA GLU A 392 -29.86 -6.78 15.57
C GLU A 392 -29.33 -5.77 14.53
N SER A 393 -28.25 -6.09 13.82
CA SER A 393 -27.60 -5.17 12.86
C SER A 393 -27.86 -5.48 11.39
N TRP A 394 -28.54 -6.59 11.06
CA TRP A 394 -28.85 -6.91 9.67
C TRP A 394 -29.99 -6.02 9.16
N PRO A 395 -29.81 -5.31 8.03
CA PRO A 395 -30.87 -4.44 7.52
C PRO A 395 -32.05 -5.27 7.03
N ASP A 396 -33.24 -5.00 7.59
CA ASP A 396 -34.46 -5.82 7.47
C ASP A 396 -34.97 -6.12 6.04
N GLN A 397 -34.41 -5.51 4.99
CA GLN A 397 -35.07 -5.45 3.67
C GLN A 397 -34.12 -5.35 2.45
N THR A 398 -32.91 -5.94 2.48
CA THR A 398 -32.11 -6.01 1.24
C THR A 398 -32.60 -7.14 0.35
N LEU A 399 -33.12 -6.80 -0.83
CA LEU A 399 -33.51 -7.77 -1.86
C LEU A 399 -32.51 -7.69 -3.02
N TYR A 400 -31.93 -8.83 -3.37
CA TYR A 400 -31.09 -8.99 -4.56
C TYR A 400 -31.78 -9.91 -5.56
N PRO A 401 -32.76 -9.39 -6.34
CA PRO A 401 -33.64 -10.22 -7.16
C PRO A 401 -32.90 -10.98 -8.27
N ALA A 402 -31.72 -10.51 -8.69
CA ALA A 402 -30.90 -11.13 -9.72
C ALA A 402 -29.78 -12.02 -9.16
N LEU A 403 -29.69 -12.21 -7.84
CA LEU A 403 -28.60 -12.97 -7.25
C LEU A 403 -28.70 -14.42 -7.68
N LYS A 404 -27.63 -14.91 -8.31
CA LYS A 404 -27.51 -16.30 -8.77
C LYS A 404 -26.48 -17.07 -7.96
N LYS A 405 -25.52 -16.37 -7.34
CA LYS A 405 -24.38 -16.98 -6.67
C LYS A 405 -24.01 -16.25 -5.39
N LEU A 406 -23.88 -17.00 -4.31
CA LEU A 406 -23.31 -16.60 -3.04
C LEU A 406 -21.97 -17.32 -2.85
N VAL A 407 -20.90 -16.58 -2.62
CA VAL A 407 -19.56 -17.13 -2.36
C VAL A 407 -19.18 -16.82 -0.92
N LEU A 408 -18.86 -17.83 -0.13
CA LEU A 408 -18.21 -17.68 1.18
C LEU A 408 -16.73 -17.98 1.01
N ALA A 409 -15.88 -17.01 1.28
CA ALA A 409 -14.44 -17.12 1.07
C ALA A 409 -13.66 -16.83 2.35
N LEU A 410 -12.58 -17.56 2.61
CA LEU A 410 -11.68 -17.24 3.71
C LEU A 410 -10.87 -15.97 3.38
N GLU A 411 -10.82 -15.03 4.31
CA GLU A 411 -9.94 -13.87 4.18
C GLU A 411 -8.46 -14.32 4.18
N ARG A 412 -7.63 -13.73 3.32
CA ARG A 412 -6.27 -14.20 2.94
C ARG A 412 -5.21 -14.21 4.07
N GLN A 413 -5.59 -14.09 5.33
CA GLN A 413 -4.66 -14.22 6.46
C GLN A 413 -4.32 -15.71 6.70
N PRO A 414 -3.17 -16.02 7.35
CA PRO A 414 -2.68 -17.38 7.54
C PRO A 414 -3.49 -18.19 8.59
N VAL A 415 -4.80 -17.99 8.64
CA VAL A 415 -5.70 -18.74 9.49
C VAL A 415 -5.92 -20.10 8.83
N ARG A 416 -5.75 -21.15 9.63
CA ARG A 416 -6.11 -22.52 9.23
C ARG A 416 -7.62 -22.54 8.95
N GLU A 417 -8.03 -23.28 7.93
CA GLU A 417 -9.43 -23.51 7.49
C GLU A 417 -10.50 -23.01 8.49
N SER A 418 -11.31 -22.02 8.09
CA SER A 418 -12.47 -21.64 8.90
C SER A 418 -13.54 -22.71 8.75
N ILE A 419 -14.03 -23.18 9.89
CA ILE A 419 -15.16 -24.09 9.98
C ILE A 419 -16.37 -23.24 10.36
N GLU A 420 -17.28 -23.03 9.40
CA GLU A 420 -18.52 -22.30 9.64
C GLU A 420 -19.62 -23.29 10.01
N ASP A 421 -20.44 -22.99 11.02
CA ASP A 421 -21.63 -23.81 11.35
C ASP A 421 -22.75 -23.52 10.33
N VAL A 422 -23.33 -24.59 9.76
CA VAL A 422 -24.46 -24.54 8.84
C VAL A 422 -25.60 -23.67 9.37
N SER A 423 -25.83 -23.66 10.68
CA SER A 423 -26.85 -22.82 11.31
C SER A 423 -26.58 -21.33 11.09
N GLU A 424 -25.32 -20.89 11.10
CA GLU A 424 -24.96 -19.50 10.84
C GLU A 424 -25.14 -19.13 9.36
N VAL A 425 -24.85 -20.06 8.46
CA VAL A 425 -25.11 -19.89 7.03
C VAL A 425 -26.61 -19.75 6.76
N ILE A 426 -27.47 -20.49 7.47
CA ILE A 426 -28.93 -20.37 7.35
C ILE A 426 -29.39 -18.99 7.82
N VAL A 427 -28.91 -18.51 8.97
CA VAL A 427 -29.23 -17.15 9.46
C VAL A 427 -28.84 -16.10 8.43
N LEU A 428 -27.66 -16.23 7.82
CA LEU A 428 -27.23 -15.37 6.73
C LEU A 428 -28.18 -15.44 5.52
N VAL A 429 -28.57 -16.64 5.09
CA VAL A 429 -29.50 -16.83 3.95
C VAL A 429 -30.85 -16.16 4.21
N ASP A 430 -31.38 -16.33 5.41
CA ASP A 430 -32.66 -15.76 5.82
C ASP A 430 -32.57 -14.24 5.88
N ALA A 431 -31.47 -13.70 6.42
CA ALA A 431 -31.20 -12.26 6.44
C ALA A 431 -31.08 -11.67 5.02
N LEU A 432 -30.47 -12.40 4.09
CA LEU A 432 -30.34 -11.99 2.68
C LEU A 432 -31.62 -12.18 1.86
N ARG A 433 -32.65 -12.87 2.40
CA ARG A 433 -33.90 -13.22 1.72
C ARG A 433 -33.67 -13.79 0.33
N LEU A 434 -32.73 -14.73 0.22
CA LEU A 434 -32.32 -15.27 -1.07
C LEU A 434 -33.50 -15.93 -1.80
N ALA A 435 -33.57 -15.71 -3.12
CA ALA A 435 -34.52 -16.45 -3.95
C ALA A 435 -34.18 -17.95 -3.93
N ALA A 436 -35.21 -18.80 -4.02
CA ALA A 436 -34.99 -20.19 -4.38
C ALA A 436 -34.16 -20.20 -5.69
N HIS A 437 -33.09 -20.99 -5.74
CA HIS A 437 -32.16 -21.17 -6.88
C HIS A 437 -30.78 -20.49 -6.82
N VAL A 438 -30.35 -19.89 -5.71
CA VAL A 438 -28.96 -19.40 -5.56
C VAL A 438 -27.97 -20.57 -5.46
N GLU A 439 -26.81 -20.47 -6.12
CA GLU A 439 -25.67 -21.37 -5.94
C GLU A 439 -24.79 -20.90 -4.77
N LEU A 440 -24.40 -21.81 -3.88
CA LEU A 440 -23.43 -21.56 -2.82
C LEU A 440 -22.04 -22.07 -3.22
N GLU A 441 -21.04 -21.21 -3.23
CA GLU A 441 -19.63 -21.58 -3.44
C GLU A 441 -18.81 -21.33 -2.18
N LEU A 442 -18.02 -22.32 -1.75
CA LEU A 442 -17.15 -22.25 -0.58
C LEU A 442 -15.69 -22.23 -1.02
N ARG A 443 -14.97 -21.14 -0.76
CA ARG A 443 -13.55 -20.96 -1.12
C ARG A 443 -12.66 -21.01 0.11
N GLY A 444 -12.06 -22.18 0.36
CA GLY A 444 -11.23 -22.36 1.55
C GLY A 444 -12.01 -22.33 2.88
N VAL A 445 -13.32 -22.52 2.80
CA VAL A 445 -14.23 -22.60 3.93
C VAL A 445 -14.77 -24.03 4.00
N SER A 446 -14.79 -24.59 5.19
CA SER A 446 -15.42 -25.88 5.49
C SER A 446 -16.70 -25.63 6.28
N LEU A 447 -17.75 -26.41 6.03
CA LEU A 447 -18.98 -26.35 6.82
C LEU A 447 -18.96 -27.43 7.90
N SER A 448 -19.44 -27.08 9.09
CA SER A 448 -19.77 -28.03 10.17
C SER A 448 -21.27 -28.10 10.40
N GLY A 449 -21.74 -29.22 10.93
CA GLY A 449 -23.16 -29.47 11.17
C GLY A 449 -23.86 -30.20 10.02
N ASP A 450 -25.19 -30.25 10.06
CA ASP A 450 -26.01 -30.98 9.08
C ASP A 450 -26.23 -30.15 7.81
N VAL A 451 -25.36 -30.33 6.82
CA VAL A 451 -25.41 -29.65 5.52
C VAL A 451 -26.74 -29.88 4.78
N ASN A 452 -27.49 -30.93 5.09
CA ASN A 452 -28.81 -31.16 4.48
C ASN A 452 -29.82 -30.07 4.84
N ARG A 453 -29.60 -29.31 5.92
CA ARG A 453 -30.43 -28.15 6.26
C ARG A 453 -30.30 -27.00 5.25
N LEU A 454 -29.25 -26.99 4.43
CA LEU A 454 -29.10 -26.06 3.32
C LEU A 454 -29.89 -26.49 2.07
N CYS A 455 -30.40 -27.73 2.04
CA CYS A 455 -31.26 -28.21 0.95
C CYS A 455 -32.56 -27.41 0.92
N GLY A 456 -32.92 -26.88 -0.24
CA GLY A 456 -34.08 -26.01 -0.43
C GLY A 456 -33.74 -24.52 -0.45
N HIS A 457 -32.64 -24.12 0.18
CA HIS A 457 -32.12 -22.75 0.09
C HIS A 457 -31.24 -22.55 -1.14
N PHE A 458 -30.39 -23.53 -1.47
CA PHE A 458 -29.47 -23.46 -2.59
C PHE A 458 -29.78 -24.48 -3.67
N SER A 459 -29.60 -24.09 -4.94
CA SER A 459 -29.68 -25.00 -6.08
C SER A 459 -28.50 -25.96 -6.16
N ARG A 460 -27.33 -25.50 -5.71
CA ARG A 460 -26.07 -26.22 -5.76
C ARG A 460 -25.11 -25.71 -4.69
N ILE A 461 -24.32 -26.60 -4.11
CA ILE A 461 -23.22 -26.26 -3.21
C ILE A 461 -21.91 -26.75 -3.85
N VAL A 462 -20.93 -25.86 -4.00
CA VAL A 462 -19.62 -26.15 -4.62
C VAL A 462 -18.51 -25.79 -3.66
N THR A 463 -17.57 -26.69 -3.44
CA THR A 463 -16.35 -26.40 -2.67
C THR A 463 -15.17 -26.24 -3.63
N VAL A 464 -14.51 -25.08 -3.55
CA VAL A 464 -13.33 -24.75 -4.36
C VAL A 464 -12.12 -24.70 -3.42
N PRO A 465 -11.10 -25.55 -3.63
CA PRO A 465 -9.88 -25.45 -2.85
C PRO A 465 -9.24 -24.09 -3.08
N LEU A 466 -8.61 -23.53 -2.04
CA LEU A 466 -7.78 -22.32 -2.15
C LEU A 466 -6.62 -22.59 -3.11
N THR A 467 -6.85 -22.39 -4.40
CA THR A 467 -5.75 -22.18 -5.34
C THR A 467 -5.06 -20.91 -4.89
N ARG A 468 -3.72 -20.93 -4.77
CA ARG A 468 -2.91 -19.71 -4.57
C ARG A 468 -3.10 -18.78 -5.77
N SER A 469 -4.27 -18.16 -5.89
CA SER A 469 -4.55 -17.12 -6.87
C SER A 469 -3.70 -15.92 -6.49
N GLN A 470 -3.08 -15.29 -7.50
CA GLN A 470 -2.28 -14.09 -7.34
C GLN A 470 -3.02 -13.04 -6.51
N PRO A 471 -2.30 -12.32 -5.63
CA PRO A 471 -2.90 -11.26 -4.83
C PRO A 471 -3.52 -10.20 -5.75
N LEU A 472 -4.81 -9.95 -5.55
CA LEU A 472 -5.50 -8.72 -6.00
C LEU A 472 -5.13 -7.52 -5.09
N GLY A 473 -3.95 -7.56 -4.46
CA GLY A 473 -3.53 -6.62 -3.42
C GLY A 473 -3.28 -5.22 -3.99
N PRO A 474 -3.91 -4.15 -3.47
CA PRO A 474 -3.96 -2.85 -4.13
C PRO A 474 -2.78 -1.90 -3.85
N PHE A 475 -1.70 -2.37 -3.20
CA PHE A 475 -0.58 -1.51 -2.86
C PHE A 475 0.75 -2.19 -3.17
N PRO A 476 1.63 -1.59 -3.99
CA PRO A 476 3.04 -1.91 -3.93
C PRO A 476 3.54 -1.56 -2.54
N ASP A 477 4.61 -2.23 -2.13
CA ASP A 477 5.32 -2.10 -0.86
C ASP A 477 5.85 -0.68 -0.51
N PHE A 478 5.33 0.39 -1.12
CA PHE A 478 5.55 1.77 -0.69
C PHE A 478 5.29 1.97 0.81
N TYR A 479 4.35 1.21 1.38
CA TYR A 479 4.02 1.19 2.80
C TYR A 479 4.83 0.16 3.62
N SER A 480 5.50 -0.81 3.00
CA SER A 480 6.29 -1.81 3.75
C SER A 480 7.60 -1.22 4.29
N ILE A 481 7.96 0.02 3.91
CA ILE A 481 8.88 0.86 4.68
C ILE A 481 8.07 1.56 5.76
N ASP A 482 7.41 0.76 6.59
CA ASP A 482 6.83 1.23 7.83
C ASP A 482 8.02 1.46 8.76
N VAL A 483 8.34 2.75 8.93
CA VAL A 483 9.14 3.20 10.06
C VAL A 483 8.30 2.81 11.25
N LYS A 484 8.61 1.66 11.88
CA LYS A 484 8.28 1.47 13.29
C LYS A 484 8.72 2.76 13.95
N HIS A 485 7.76 3.57 14.38
CA HIS A 485 8.04 4.69 15.25
C HIS A 485 8.93 4.12 16.34
N VAL A 486 10.20 4.51 16.32
CA VAL A 486 11.07 4.35 17.48
C VAL A 486 10.51 5.38 18.45
N SER A 487 9.38 5.03 19.09
CA SER A 487 9.04 5.60 20.37
C SER A 487 10.15 5.13 21.30
N ASP A 488 10.98 6.08 21.72
CA ASP A 488 12.01 5.88 22.75
C ASP A 488 11.43 5.21 24.01
#